data_AF-K9KCJ5-F1
#
_entry.id   AF-K9KCJ5-F1
#
_cell.length_a   1.000
_cell.length_b   1.000
_cell.length_c   1.000
_cell.angle_alpha   90.00
_cell.angle_beta   90.00
_cell.angle_gamma   90.00
#
_symmetry.space_group_name_H-M   'P 1'
#
loop_
_entity.id
_entity.type
_entity.pdbx_description
1 polymer ?
#
loop_
_entity_poly.entity_id
_entity_poly.type
_entity_poly.pdbx_seq_one_letter_code
_entity_poly.pdbx_strand_id
1 'polypeptide(L)'
;QNGYHGRPNKPVDTCYSFWVGATLKLLKIFQYTNFEKNRNYILSTQDRLVGGFAKWPDSHPDALHAYFGICGLSLMEESGICKVHPALNVSTRTSERLRDLHQSWKTKDSKQCSENVHIST
;
A
#
# COMPACT_ATOMS: atom_id res chain seq x y z
N GLN A 1 2.73 19.17 -14.65
CA GLN A 1 2.40 18.63 -13.31
C GLN A 1 2.91 17.20 -13.24
N ASN A 2 3.54 16.84 -12.12
CA ASN A 2 4.10 15.50 -11.85
C ASN A 2 3.32 14.89 -10.67
N GLY A 3 3.30 13.56 -10.52
CA GLY A 3 2.45 12.87 -9.55
C GLY A 3 1.04 12.59 -10.09
N TYR A 4 0.14 12.12 -9.23
CA TYR A 4 -1.23 11.74 -9.60
C TYR A 4 -2.27 12.69 -8.99
N HIS A 5 -3.39 12.86 -9.69
CA HIS A 5 -4.58 13.54 -9.19
C HIS A 5 -5.76 12.58 -9.10
N GLY A 6 -6.75 12.91 -8.27
CA GLY A 6 -7.92 12.04 -8.08
C GLY A 6 -8.98 12.19 -9.17
N ARG A 7 -8.97 13.32 -9.89
CA ARG A 7 -9.96 13.66 -10.91
C ARG A 7 -9.33 14.52 -12.00
N PRO A 8 -9.80 14.44 -13.26
CA PRO A 8 -9.38 15.35 -14.32
C PRO A 8 -9.46 16.83 -13.90
N ASN A 9 -8.48 17.63 -14.34
CA ASN A 9 -8.38 19.06 -14.04
C ASN A 9 -8.29 19.44 -12.55
N LYS A 10 -7.96 18.50 -11.66
CA LYS A 10 -7.63 18.79 -10.25
C LYS A 10 -6.12 18.74 -10.03
N PRO A 11 -5.60 19.49 -9.04
CA PRO A 11 -4.20 19.41 -8.67
C PRO A 11 -3.85 18.00 -8.19
N VAL A 12 -2.58 17.65 -8.35
CA VAL A 12 -1.98 16.43 -7.83
C VAL A 12 -1.98 16.42 -6.30
N ASP A 13 -1.89 15.24 -5.70
CA ASP A 13 -1.88 15.02 -4.26
C ASP A 13 -1.12 13.71 -3.98
N THR A 14 -0.19 13.75 -3.02
CA THR A 14 0.70 12.62 -2.67
C THR A 14 -0.06 11.31 -2.47
N CYS A 15 -1.24 11.34 -1.85
CA CYS A 15 -1.97 10.10 -1.56
C CYS A 15 -2.41 9.36 -2.83
N TYR A 16 -2.61 10.06 -3.96
CA TYR A 16 -2.98 9.43 -5.22
C TYR A 16 -1.85 8.63 -5.86
N SER A 17 -0.59 8.85 -5.46
CA SER A 17 0.51 7.96 -5.85
C SER A 17 0.30 6.54 -5.34
N PHE A 18 -0.43 6.34 -4.23
CA PHE A 18 -0.95 5.04 -3.84
C PHE A 18 -2.33 4.75 -4.43
N TRP A 19 -3.34 5.62 -4.27
CA TRP A 19 -4.70 5.26 -4.71
C TRP A 19 -4.80 4.92 -6.20
N VAL A 20 -4.22 5.77 -7.06
CA VAL A 20 -4.19 5.53 -8.50
C VAL A 20 -3.10 4.51 -8.84
N GLY A 21 -1.91 4.64 -8.23
CA GLY A 21 -0.79 3.72 -8.48
C GLY A 21 -1.12 2.26 -8.17
N ALA A 22 -1.74 1.98 -7.02
CA ALA A 22 -2.14 0.64 -6.59
C ALA A 22 -3.23 0.08 -7.51
N THR A 23 -4.18 0.92 -7.94
CA THR A 23 -5.18 0.55 -8.95
C THR A 23 -4.51 0.14 -10.26
N LEU A 24 -3.55 0.93 -10.76
CA LEU A 24 -2.77 0.59 -11.95
C LEU A 24 -1.91 -0.67 -11.75
N LYS A 25 -1.43 -0.93 -10.53
CA LYS A 25 -0.68 -2.14 -10.18
C LYS A 25 -1.58 -3.38 -10.24
N LEU A 26 -2.81 -3.29 -9.74
CA LEU A 26 -3.83 -4.35 -9.85
C LEU A 26 -4.20 -4.63 -11.30
N LEU A 27 -4.29 -3.58 -12.13
CA LEU A 27 -4.52 -3.68 -13.57
C LEU A 27 -3.28 -4.12 -14.38
N LYS A 28 -2.14 -4.38 -13.71
CA LYS A 28 -0.89 -4.82 -14.34
C LYS A 28 -0.37 -3.88 -15.42
N ILE A 29 -0.56 -2.57 -15.25
CA ILE A 29 -0.11 -1.53 -16.18
C ILE A 29 0.70 -0.42 -15.50
N PHE A 30 0.91 -0.48 -14.18
CA PHE A 30 1.71 0.50 -13.45
C PHE A 30 3.14 0.63 -14.00
N GLN A 31 3.73 -0.46 -14.49
CA GLN A 31 5.08 -0.48 -15.07
C GLN A 31 5.26 0.41 -16.32
N TYR A 32 4.17 0.86 -16.94
CA TYR A 32 4.21 1.78 -18.08
C TYR A 32 4.13 3.25 -17.68
N THR A 33 4.05 3.54 -16.39
CA THR A 33 3.99 4.92 -15.87
C THR A 33 5.39 5.51 -15.70
N ASN A 34 5.47 6.84 -15.57
CA ASN A 34 6.75 7.52 -15.36
C ASN A 34 7.12 7.52 -13.86
N PHE A 35 7.98 6.57 -13.46
CA PHE A 35 8.39 6.40 -12.06
C PHE A 35 9.16 7.61 -11.53
N GLU A 36 10.14 8.11 -12.27
CA GLU A 36 10.99 9.24 -11.85
C GLU A 36 10.16 10.49 -11.52
N LYS A 37 9.21 10.87 -12.39
CA LYS A 37 8.34 12.02 -12.12
C LYS A 37 7.45 11.82 -10.91
N ASN A 38 6.91 10.61 -10.72
CA ASN A 38 6.08 10.31 -9.55
C ASN A 38 6.91 10.32 -8.26
N ARG A 39 8.06 9.64 -8.25
CA ARG A 39 9.00 9.61 -7.13
C ARG A 39 9.44 11.01 -6.72
N ASN A 40 9.86 11.83 -7.69
CA ASN A 40 10.28 13.20 -7.44
C ASN A 40 9.16 14.06 -6.86
N TYR A 41 7.90 13.86 -7.30
CA TYR A 41 6.76 14.53 -6.71
C TYR A 41 6.54 14.11 -5.25
N ILE A 42 6.54 12.81 -4.94
CA ILE A 42 6.38 12.33 -3.55
C ILE A 42 7.48 12.90 -2.65
N LEU A 43 8.74 12.87 -3.08
CA LEU A 43 9.85 13.40 -2.29
C LEU A 43 9.80 14.92 -2.13
N SER A 44 9.18 15.64 -3.06
CA SER A 44 8.98 17.09 -2.92
C SER A 44 7.96 17.46 -1.83
N THR A 45 7.14 16.51 -1.36
CA THR A 45 6.18 16.73 -0.26
C THR A 45 6.70 16.22 1.09
N GLN A 46 7.95 15.76 1.14
CA GLN A 46 8.58 15.29 2.38
C GLN A 46 8.92 16.49 3.28
N ASP A 47 8.46 16.43 4.53
CA ASP A 47 8.92 17.37 5.54
C ASP A 47 10.28 16.88 6.09
N ARG A 48 11.31 17.70 5.91
CA ARG A 48 12.69 17.37 6.31
C ARG A 48 12.99 17.68 7.77
N LEU A 49 12.14 18.44 8.45
CA LEU A 49 12.33 18.84 9.83
C LEU A 49 11.63 17.87 10.78
N VAL A 50 10.33 17.64 10.58
CA VAL A 50 9.52 16.76 11.46
C VAL A 50 9.33 15.36 10.88
N GLY A 51 9.67 15.15 9.61
CA GLY A 51 9.45 13.89 8.91
C GLY A 51 8.02 13.74 8.38
N GLY A 52 7.77 12.62 7.71
CA GLY A 52 6.50 12.36 7.03
C GLY A 52 6.37 13.09 5.70
N PHE A 53 5.17 12.98 5.12
CA PHE A 53 4.84 13.58 3.83
C PHE A 53 3.52 14.34 3.93
N ALA A 54 3.42 15.42 3.17
CA ALA A 54 2.22 16.21 3.03
C ALA A 54 1.50 15.90 1.71
N LYS A 55 0.33 16.51 1.53
CA LYS A 55 -0.42 16.49 0.26
C LYS A 55 0.32 17.17 -0.89
N TRP A 56 0.95 18.30 -0.59
CA TRP A 56 1.64 19.19 -1.53
C TRP A 56 3.00 19.59 -0.96
N PRO A 57 3.95 20.05 -1.80
CA PRO A 57 5.17 20.69 -1.32
C PRO A 57 4.85 21.89 -0.42
N ASP A 58 5.72 22.16 0.55
CA ASP A 58 5.60 23.29 1.48
C ASP A 58 4.27 23.32 2.28
N SER A 59 3.66 22.15 2.49
CA SER A 59 2.46 21.97 3.32
C SER A 59 2.79 21.12 4.54
N HIS A 60 1.98 21.22 5.60
CA HIS A 60 2.15 20.40 6.79
C HIS A 60 1.94 18.90 6.50
N PRO A 61 2.83 18.02 7.00
CA PRO A 61 2.66 16.58 6.89
C PRO A 61 1.58 16.07 7.83
N ASP A 62 1.00 14.92 7.48
CA ASP A 62 0.06 14.20 8.34
C ASP A 62 0.23 12.68 8.18
N ALA A 63 -0.37 11.91 9.10
CA ALA A 63 -0.23 10.46 9.11
C ALA A 63 -0.74 9.78 7.83
N LEU A 64 -1.79 10.32 7.21
CA LEU A 64 -2.40 9.75 6.01
C LEU A 64 -1.47 9.91 4.82
N HIS A 65 -0.97 11.12 4.57
CA HIS A 65 -0.07 11.39 3.45
C HIS A 65 1.31 10.79 3.69
N ALA A 66 1.78 10.74 4.94
CA ALA A 66 3.00 10.01 5.28
C ALA A 66 2.89 8.54 4.90
N TYR A 67 1.82 7.86 5.32
CA TYR A 67 1.59 6.46 4.99
C TYR A 67 1.45 6.23 3.48
N PHE A 68 0.57 6.98 2.80
CA PHE A 68 0.32 6.76 1.38
C PHE A 68 1.45 7.26 0.47
N GLY A 69 2.26 8.23 0.91
CA GLY A 69 3.51 8.60 0.24
C GLY A 69 4.50 7.44 0.26
N ILE A 70 4.71 6.81 1.43
CA ILE A 70 5.55 5.62 1.57
C ILE A 70 5.00 4.44 0.74
N CYS A 71 3.69 4.19 0.75
CA CYS A 71 3.10 3.15 -0.08
C CYS A 71 3.23 3.46 -1.59
N GLY A 72 3.15 4.73 -2.00
CA GLY A 72 3.41 5.15 -3.36
C GLY A 72 4.85 4.86 -3.80
N LEU A 73 5.83 5.15 -2.94
CA LEU A 73 7.24 4.78 -3.13
C LEU A 73 7.45 3.26 -3.17
N SER A 74 6.76 2.52 -2.30
CA SER A 74 6.78 1.05 -2.26
C SER A 74 6.36 0.40 -3.59
N LEU A 75 5.38 0.98 -4.31
CA LEU A 75 4.93 0.46 -5.61
C LEU A 75 6.04 0.50 -6.68
N MET A 76 7.00 1.41 -6.52
CA MET A 76 8.20 1.60 -7.36
C MET A 76 9.46 0.95 -6.76
N GLU A 77 9.32 0.16 -5.70
CA GLU A 77 10.41 -0.61 -5.08
C GLU A 77 11.54 0.28 -4.52
N GLU A 78 11.17 1.42 -3.92
CA GLU A 78 12.09 2.31 -3.22
C GLU A 78 12.94 1.57 -2.18
N SER A 79 14.25 1.87 -2.17
CA SER A 79 15.19 1.24 -1.25
C SER A 79 14.80 1.48 0.22
N GLY A 80 14.88 0.42 1.04
CA GLY A 80 14.51 0.48 2.45
C GLY A 80 13.01 0.42 2.73
N ILE A 81 12.14 0.42 1.71
CA ILE A 81 10.69 0.32 1.88
C ILE A 81 10.21 -1.08 1.47
N CYS A 82 9.50 -1.76 2.38
CA CYS A 82 8.90 -3.06 2.08
C CYS A 82 7.84 -2.95 0.99
N LYS A 83 7.74 -3.98 0.14
CA LYS A 83 6.70 -4.07 -0.89
C LYS A 83 5.30 -4.06 -0.26
N VAL A 84 4.41 -3.25 -0.81
CA VAL A 84 3.00 -3.18 -0.41
C VAL A 84 2.17 -4.16 -1.24
N HIS A 85 1.23 -4.82 -0.58
CA HIS A 85 0.17 -5.57 -1.25
C HIS A 85 -0.91 -4.57 -1.74
N PRO A 86 -1.08 -4.37 -3.06
CA PRO A 86 -1.86 -3.24 -3.58
C PRO A 86 -3.36 -3.33 -3.26
N ALA A 87 -3.96 -4.52 -3.20
CA ALA A 87 -5.39 -4.66 -2.85
C ALA A 87 -5.65 -4.60 -1.33
N LEU A 88 -4.82 -5.26 -0.53
CA LEU A 88 -5.02 -5.39 0.92
C LEU A 88 -4.50 -4.17 1.71
N ASN A 89 -3.75 -3.27 1.05
CA ASN A 89 -3.19 -2.07 1.66
C ASN A 89 -2.39 -2.35 2.94
N VAL A 90 -1.52 -3.37 2.89
CA VAL A 90 -0.58 -3.74 3.94
C VAL A 90 0.74 -4.18 3.31
N SER A 91 1.82 -4.30 4.08
CA SER A 91 3.07 -4.89 3.56
C SER A 91 2.84 -6.33 3.08
N THR A 92 3.60 -6.79 2.08
CA THR A 92 3.54 -8.19 1.62
C THR A 92 3.86 -9.16 2.76
N ARG A 93 4.80 -8.81 3.64
CA ARG A 93 5.10 -9.54 4.88
C ARG A 93 3.85 -9.76 5.74
N THR A 94 3.04 -8.72 5.94
CA THR A 94 1.78 -8.81 6.69
C THR A 94 0.78 -9.70 5.95
N SER A 95 0.68 -9.58 4.62
CA SER A 95 -0.22 -10.42 3.83
C SER A 95 0.17 -11.90 3.83
N GLU A 96 1.47 -12.21 3.88
CA GLU A 96 2.00 -13.57 4.03
C GLU A 96 1.64 -14.14 5.40
N ARG A 97 1.84 -13.36 6.47
CA ARG A 97 1.39 -13.75 7.81
C ARG A 97 -0.12 -13.99 7.86
N LEU A 98 -0.91 -13.15 7.20
CA LEU A 98 -2.37 -13.33 7.12
C LEU A 98 -2.74 -14.63 6.40
N ARG A 99 -2.05 -14.96 5.30
CA ARG A 99 -2.23 -16.24 4.60
C ARG A 99 -1.94 -17.42 5.51
N ASP A 100 -0.86 -17.38 6.27
CA ASP A 100 -0.47 -18.48 7.16
C ASP A 100 -1.49 -18.62 8.32
N LEU A 101 -2.00 -17.49 8.84
CA LEU A 101 -3.10 -17.49 9.81
C LEU A 101 -4.36 -18.16 9.24
N HIS A 102 -4.77 -17.81 8.02
CA HIS A 102 -5.92 -18.43 7.36
C HIS A 102 -5.74 -19.94 7.17
N GLN A 103 -4.53 -20.40 6.83
CA GLN A 103 -4.24 -21.84 6.75
C GLN A 103 -4.35 -22.52 8.11
N SER A 104 -3.87 -21.89 9.18
CA SER A 104 -3.97 -22.44 10.54
C SER A 104 -5.43 -22.63 10.97
N TRP A 105 -6.33 -21.72 10.62
CA TRP A 105 -7.75 -21.81 10.95
C TRP A 105 -8.41 -23.01 10.25
N LYS A 106 -8.13 -23.22 8.95
CA LYS A 106 -8.65 -24.39 8.21
C LYS A 106 -8.26 -25.72 8.86
N THR A 107 -7.05 -25.82 9.40
CA THR A 107 -6.60 -27.04 10.07
C THR A 107 -7.27 -27.25 11.42
N LYS A 108 -7.55 -26.17 12.18
CA LYS A 108 -8.26 -26.26 13.46
C LYS A 108 -9.72 -26.67 13.26
N ASP A 109 -10.41 -26.06 12.29
CA ASP A 109 -11.80 -26.37 11.99
C ASP A 109 -11.96 -27.84 11.57
N SER A 110 -11.01 -28.36 10.77
CA SER A 110 -11.01 -29.76 10.34
C SER A 110 -10.82 -30.73 11.51
N LYS A 111 -9.93 -30.42 12.46
CA LYS A 111 -9.70 -31.23 13.67
C LYS A 111 -10.89 -31.21 14.61
N GLN A 112 -11.48 -30.04 14.84
CA GLN A 112 -12.69 -29.87 15.64
C GLN A 112 -13.87 -30.69 15.07
N CYS A 113 -14.02 -30.71 13.75
CA CYS A 113 -15.05 -31.50 13.07
C CYS A 113 -14.83 -33.02 13.24
N SER A 114 -13.59 -33.50 13.12
CA SER A 114 -13.27 -34.92 13.37
C SER A 114 -13.47 -35.35 14.83
N GLU A 115 -13.15 -34.49 15.80
CA GLU A 115 -13.37 -34.76 17.22
C GLU A 115 -14.86 -34.83 17.57
N ASN A 116 -15.68 -33.93 17.02
CA ASN A 116 -17.13 -33.94 17.23
C ASN A 116 -17.81 -35.18 16.64
N VAL A 117 -17.32 -35.72 15.53
CA VAL A 117 -17.82 -36.99 14.95
C VAL A 117 -17.52 -38.16 15.88
N HIS A 118 -16.34 -38.20 16.52
CA HIS A 118 -15.97 -39.29 17.43
C HIS A 118 -16.70 -39.29 18.78
N ILE A 119 -17.22 -38.14 19.22
CA ILE A 119 -17.97 -38.03 20.49
C ILE A 119 -19.46 -38.39 20.29
N SER A 120 -19.95 -38.41 19.05
CA SER A 120 -21.37 -38.57 18.71
C SER A 120 -21.78 -40.00 18.34
N THR A 121 -20.90 -40.99 18.51
CA THR A 121 -21.14 -42.43 18.27
C THR A 121 -20.86 -43.24 19.52
#